data_AF-A0A7V4FZX8-F1
#
_entry.id   AF-A0A7V4FZX8-F1
#
_cell.length_a   1.000
_cell.length_b   1.000
_cell.length_c   1.000
_cell.angle_alpha   90.00
_cell.angle_beta   90.00
_cell.angle_gamma   90.00
#
_symmetry.space_group_name_H-M   'P 1'
#
loop_
_entity.id
_entity.type
_entity.pdbx_description
1 polymer ?
#
loop_
_entity_poly.entity_id
_entity_poly.type
_entity_poly.pdbx_seq_one_letter_code
_entity_poly.pdbx_strand_id
1 'polypeptide(L)'
;MKKSYRPYSPKQAFLLPPSPTEWLPDDHLAYFVMDVVAQLDLSAIHRRCQSADPRGTQPYHPVMMTSLLVYGYCVGVVSSRKIEQRGRPPDNLTIKQRMVRKLTTKAGRAVYALRKKIVEPVFGRIKEARGLRRFLLRGLKKVRGEWALIVLTHNLLKIYRAQLRPA
;
A
#
# COMPACT_ATOMS: atom_id res chain seq x y z
N MET A 1 -31.67 -7.20 -19.68
CA MET A 1 -31.63 -7.51 -18.24
C MET A 1 -30.93 -6.37 -17.51
N LYS A 2 -31.51 -5.83 -16.42
CA LYS A 2 -30.85 -4.79 -15.61
C LYS A 2 -29.73 -5.44 -14.78
N LYS A 3 -28.55 -4.82 -14.70
CA LYS A 3 -27.47 -5.27 -13.82
C LYS A 3 -27.80 -5.00 -12.36
N SER A 4 -27.58 -5.99 -11.49
CA SER A 4 -27.60 -5.74 -10.04
C SER A 4 -26.29 -5.10 -9.58
N TYR A 5 -26.38 -4.23 -8.59
CA TYR A 5 -25.21 -3.69 -7.90
C TYR A 5 -24.74 -4.66 -6.82
N ARG A 6 -23.49 -4.51 -6.39
CA ARG A 6 -23.01 -5.13 -5.15
C ARG A 6 -23.86 -4.66 -3.97
N PRO A 7 -24.11 -5.52 -2.96
CA PRO A 7 -24.83 -5.13 -1.75
C PRO A 7 -24.20 -3.90 -1.10
N TYR A 8 -25.03 -2.90 -0.81
CA TYR A 8 -24.62 -1.66 -0.17
C TYR A 8 -25.70 -1.24 0.84
N SER A 9 -25.43 -1.51 2.11
CA SER A 9 -26.36 -1.23 3.21
C SER A 9 -25.59 -0.56 4.34
N PRO A 10 -25.36 0.76 4.29
CA PRO A 10 -24.54 1.46 5.28
C PRO A 10 -25.15 1.48 6.68
N LYS A 11 -26.48 1.40 6.79
CA LYS A 11 -27.23 1.31 8.05
C LYS A 11 -27.52 -0.12 8.50
N GLN A 12 -26.90 -1.12 7.88
CA GLN A 12 -27.14 -2.52 8.25
C GLN A 12 -26.52 -2.79 9.62
N ALA A 13 -27.37 -3.11 10.60
CA ALA A 13 -26.93 -3.63 11.89
C ALA A 13 -26.33 -5.03 11.71
N PHE A 14 -25.17 -5.28 12.31
CA PHE A 14 -24.60 -6.62 12.41
C PHE A 14 -25.18 -7.33 13.64
N LEU A 15 -25.31 -8.66 13.56
CA LEU A 15 -25.83 -9.46 14.68
C LEU A 15 -24.94 -9.34 15.94
N LEU A 16 -23.62 -9.19 15.74
CA LEU A 16 -22.52 -8.93 16.70
C LEU A 16 -21.30 -8.46 15.85
N PRO A 17 -20.32 -7.59 16.25
CA PRO A 17 -20.25 -6.38 17.10
C PRO A 17 -20.44 -5.07 16.23
N PRO A 18 -19.93 -3.83 16.53
CA PRO A 18 -20.61 -2.56 16.23
C PRO A 18 -21.05 -2.38 14.78
N SER A 19 -22.26 -1.83 14.64
CA SER A 19 -22.80 -1.39 13.36
C SER A 19 -21.84 -0.40 12.67
N PRO A 20 -21.82 -0.30 11.32
CA PRO A 20 -20.95 0.65 10.63
C PRO A 20 -21.11 2.10 11.11
N THR A 21 -22.31 2.44 11.60
CA THR A 21 -22.68 3.72 12.20
C THR A 21 -22.05 4.00 13.56
N GLU A 22 -21.51 2.98 14.25
CA GLU A 22 -20.81 3.15 15.53
C GLU A 22 -19.28 3.21 15.35
N TRP A 23 -18.77 3.04 14.12
CA TRP A 23 -17.32 3.07 13.86
C TRP A 23 -16.73 4.47 13.88
N LEU A 24 -17.57 5.50 13.77
CA LEU A 24 -17.17 6.89 13.68
C LEU A 24 -18.04 7.73 14.62
N PRO A 25 -17.50 8.81 15.22
CA PRO A 25 -18.27 9.75 16.04
C PRO A 25 -19.49 10.29 15.30
N ASP A 26 -20.58 10.60 16.03
CA ASP A 26 -21.85 11.05 15.43
C ASP A 26 -21.71 12.32 14.57
N ASP A 27 -20.73 13.18 14.89
CA ASP A 27 -20.40 14.43 14.19
C ASP A 27 -19.42 14.25 13.02
N HIS A 28 -19.07 13.00 12.67
CA HIS A 28 -18.08 12.74 11.65
C HIS A 28 -18.56 13.14 10.23
N LEU A 29 -17.72 13.87 9.51
CA LEU A 29 -17.96 14.41 8.15
C LEU A 29 -18.54 13.38 7.15
N ALA A 30 -18.19 12.11 7.29
CA ALA A 30 -18.70 11.04 6.44
C ALA A 30 -20.24 10.98 6.41
N TYR A 31 -20.90 11.18 7.56
CA TYR A 31 -22.36 11.16 7.65
C TYR A 31 -22.98 12.32 6.86
N PHE A 32 -22.46 13.53 7.05
CA PHE A 32 -22.87 14.69 6.26
C PHE A 32 -22.72 14.46 4.75
N VAL A 33 -21.58 13.92 4.31
CA VAL A 33 -21.36 13.62 2.89
C VAL A 33 -22.37 12.59 2.37
N MET A 34 -22.69 11.56 3.15
CA MET A 34 -23.66 10.55 2.76
C MET A 34 -25.07 11.12 2.63
N ASP A 35 -25.48 11.99 3.56
CA ASP A 35 -26.79 12.65 3.52
C ASP A 35 -26.92 13.62 2.34
N VAL A 36 -25.86 14.39 2.04
CA VAL A 36 -25.83 15.29 0.87
C VAL A 36 -25.89 14.48 -0.43
N VAL A 37 -25.07 13.44 -0.57
CA VAL A 37 -25.03 12.63 -1.79
C VAL A 37 -26.34 11.87 -2.02
N ALA A 38 -27.05 11.49 -0.96
CA ALA A 38 -28.36 10.86 -1.07
C ALA A 38 -29.44 11.78 -1.68
N GLN A 39 -29.25 13.11 -1.61
CA GLN A 39 -30.17 14.10 -2.19
C GLN A 39 -29.82 14.47 -3.64
N LEU A 40 -28.65 14.05 -4.15
CA LEU A 40 -28.22 14.35 -5.51
C LEU A 40 -28.93 13.45 -6.53
N ASP A 41 -29.28 14.02 -7.69
CA ASP A 41 -29.72 13.21 -8.82
C ASP A 41 -28.54 12.45 -9.45
N LEU A 42 -28.48 11.15 -9.21
CA LEU A 42 -27.48 10.24 -9.79
C LEU A 42 -28.03 9.43 -10.99
N SER A 43 -29.19 9.79 -11.53
CA SER A 43 -29.86 9.08 -12.63
C SER A 43 -28.96 8.89 -13.86
N ALA A 44 -28.14 9.89 -14.20
CA ALA A 44 -27.18 9.83 -15.29
C ALA A 44 -26.13 8.72 -15.07
N ILE A 45 -25.60 8.59 -13.85
CA ILE A 45 -24.62 7.56 -13.49
C ILE A 45 -25.29 6.18 -13.53
N HIS A 46 -26.50 6.06 -12.97
CA HIS A 46 -27.27 4.83 -13.02
C HIS A 46 -27.53 4.35 -14.46
N ARG A 47 -27.91 5.26 -15.38
CA ARG A 47 -28.09 4.93 -16.80
C ARG A 47 -26.80 4.39 -17.43
N ARG A 48 -25.67 5.03 -17.17
CA ARG A 48 -24.35 4.61 -17.68
C ARG A 48 -23.93 3.23 -17.15
N CYS A 49 -24.19 2.94 -15.87
CA CYS A 49 -23.90 1.63 -15.29
C CYS A 49 -24.79 0.52 -15.86
N GLN A 50 -26.07 0.83 -16.11
CA GLN A 50 -27.06 -0.10 -16.64
C GLN A 50 -26.86 -0.40 -18.14
N SER A 51 -26.28 0.52 -18.90
CA SER A 51 -26.01 0.34 -20.33
C SER A 51 -24.77 -0.53 -20.63
N ALA A 52 -24.01 -0.94 -19.61
CA ALA A 52 -22.80 -1.74 -19.79
C ALA A 52 -23.14 -3.25 -19.95
N ASP A 53 -22.25 -4.01 -20.60
CA ASP A 53 -22.45 -5.44 -20.91
C ASP A 53 -22.83 -6.28 -19.68
N PRO A 54 -24.04 -6.91 -19.64
CA PRO A 54 -24.54 -7.68 -18.50
C PRO A 54 -23.64 -8.83 -18.02
N ARG A 55 -22.70 -9.32 -18.83
CA ARG A 55 -21.78 -10.42 -18.46
C ARG A 55 -20.58 -9.97 -17.59
N GLY A 56 -20.39 -8.66 -17.42
CA GLY A 56 -19.28 -8.11 -16.63
C GLY A 56 -19.46 -8.25 -15.11
N THR A 57 -18.42 -7.87 -14.36
CA THR A 57 -18.46 -7.81 -12.89
C THR A 57 -19.58 -6.88 -12.39
N GLN A 58 -20.23 -7.27 -11.29
CA GLN A 58 -21.24 -6.44 -10.63
C GLN A 58 -20.65 -5.07 -10.25
N PRO A 59 -21.26 -3.97 -10.72
CA PRO A 59 -20.82 -2.61 -10.39
C PRO A 59 -21.09 -2.29 -8.92
N TYR A 60 -20.31 -1.36 -8.38
CA TYR A 60 -20.59 -0.74 -7.08
C TYR A 60 -21.80 0.20 -7.18
N HIS A 61 -22.49 0.39 -6.06
CA HIS A 61 -23.63 1.30 -6.00
C HIS A 61 -23.19 2.76 -6.26
N PRO A 62 -23.86 3.52 -7.16
CA PRO A 62 -23.47 4.90 -7.50
C PRO A 62 -23.40 5.83 -6.30
N VAL A 63 -24.39 5.79 -5.39
CA VAL A 63 -24.37 6.57 -4.14
C VAL A 63 -23.08 6.30 -3.36
N MET A 64 -22.69 5.03 -3.19
CA MET A 64 -21.49 4.66 -2.44
C MET A 64 -20.21 5.20 -3.09
N MET A 65 -20.09 5.05 -4.41
CA MET A 65 -18.92 5.55 -5.15
C MET A 65 -18.84 7.08 -5.13
N THR A 66 -19.97 7.78 -5.29
CA THR A 66 -20.02 9.24 -5.24
C THR A 66 -19.69 9.74 -3.82
N SER A 67 -20.26 9.14 -2.77
CA SER A 67 -19.92 9.49 -1.38
C SER A 67 -18.42 9.31 -1.11
N LEU A 68 -17.82 8.22 -1.57
CA LEU A 68 -16.39 7.96 -1.41
C LEU A 68 -15.52 9.03 -2.10
N LEU A 69 -15.90 9.43 -3.32
CA LEU A 69 -15.18 10.47 -4.07
C LEU A 69 -15.28 11.83 -3.40
N VAL A 70 -16.50 12.25 -3.04
CA VAL A 70 -16.76 13.54 -2.37
C VAL A 70 -16.02 13.59 -1.04
N TYR A 71 -16.13 12.54 -0.22
CA TYR A 71 -15.40 12.45 1.05
C TYR A 71 -13.88 12.53 0.83
N GLY A 72 -13.34 11.82 -0.17
CA GLY A 72 -11.94 11.90 -0.54
C GLY A 72 -11.50 13.32 -0.84
N TYR A 73 -12.32 14.10 -1.56
CA TYR A 73 -12.03 15.48 -1.89
C TYR A 73 -12.08 16.39 -0.66
N CYS A 74 -13.06 16.21 0.22
CA CYS A 74 -13.16 16.97 1.47
C CYS A 74 -11.94 16.78 2.38
N VAL A 75 -11.32 15.60 2.40
CA VAL A 75 -10.10 15.31 3.18
C VAL A 75 -8.81 15.60 2.38
N GLY A 76 -8.90 16.29 1.24
CA GLY A 76 -7.76 16.70 0.42
C GLY A 76 -7.09 15.57 -0.39
N VAL A 77 -7.79 14.46 -0.60
CA VAL A 77 -7.32 13.29 -1.39
C VAL A 77 -8.04 13.24 -2.73
N VAL A 78 -7.50 13.96 -3.71
CA VAL A 78 -8.13 14.04 -5.04
C VAL A 78 -7.82 12.85 -5.96
N SER A 79 -6.78 12.08 -5.67
CA SER A 79 -6.37 10.96 -6.53
C SER A 79 -7.16 9.70 -6.20
N SER A 80 -7.92 9.17 -7.16
CA SER A 80 -8.65 7.91 -7.01
C SER A 80 -7.75 6.75 -6.56
N ARG A 81 -6.52 6.68 -7.10
CA ARG A 81 -5.51 5.70 -6.66
C ARG A 81 -5.11 5.90 -5.20
N LYS A 82 -4.98 7.14 -4.73
CA LYS A 82 -4.68 7.42 -3.31
C LYS A 82 -5.87 7.09 -2.40
N ILE A 83 -7.10 7.34 -2.85
CA ILE A 83 -8.33 6.95 -2.12
C ILE A 83 -8.36 5.42 -1.96
N GLU A 84 -8.17 4.67 -3.04
CA GLU A 84 -8.08 3.19 -3.03
C GLU A 84 -6.95 2.68 -2.11
N GLN A 85 -5.80 3.37 -2.10
CA GLN A 85 -4.65 3.03 -1.24
C GLN A 85 -4.91 3.27 0.25
N ARG A 86 -5.89 4.10 0.62
CA ARG A 86 -6.32 4.30 2.02
C ARG A 86 -7.37 3.29 2.47
N GLY A 87 -8.11 2.71 1.53
CA GLY A 87 -9.13 1.70 1.83
C GLY A 87 -8.56 0.34 2.28
N ARG A 88 -9.43 -0.66 2.41
CA ARG A 88 -9.01 -2.04 2.65
C ARG A 88 -8.31 -2.58 1.39
N PRO A 89 -7.13 -3.24 1.53
CA PRO A 89 -6.51 -3.90 0.39
C PRO A 89 -7.40 -5.04 -0.13
N PRO A 90 -7.52 -5.23 -1.45
CA PRO A 90 -8.20 -6.40 -2.00
C PRO A 90 -7.46 -7.68 -1.62
N ASP A 91 -8.19 -8.78 -1.44
CA ASP A 91 -7.63 -10.03 -0.91
C ASP A 91 -6.62 -10.68 -1.88
N ASN A 92 -6.84 -10.52 -3.17
CA ASN A 92 -6.08 -11.13 -4.27
C ASN A 92 -4.83 -10.35 -4.71
N LEU A 93 -4.25 -9.50 -3.85
CA LEU A 93 -3.00 -8.81 -4.15
C LEU A 93 -1.81 -9.78 -4.24
N THR A 94 -1.01 -9.62 -5.28
CA THR A 94 0.31 -10.28 -5.39
C THR A 94 1.25 -9.82 -4.27
N ILE A 95 2.25 -10.64 -3.94
CA ILE A 95 3.28 -10.32 -2.93
C ILE A 95 3.95 -8.97 -3.24
N LYS A 96 4.25 -8.72 -4.52
CA LYS A 96 4.85 -7.45 -4.97
C LYS A 96 3.94 -6.26 -4.68
N GLN A 97 2.65 -6.35 -4.99
CA GLN A 97 1.69 -5.28 -4.74
C GLN A 97 1.48 -5.04 -3.24
N ARG A 98 1.42 -6.10 -2.42
CA ARG A 98 1.35 -5.99 -0.96
C ARG A 98 2.57 -5.23 -0.42
N MET A 99 3.77 -5.56 -0.90
CA MET A 99 5.00 -4.88 -0.50
C MET A 99 5.01 -3.41 -0.93
N VAL A 100 4.61 -3.10 -2.16
CA VAL A 100 4.50 -1.71 -2.64
C VAL A 100 3.55 -0.92 -1.73
N ARG A 101 2.37 -1.45 -1.42
CA ARG A 101 1.41 -0.80 -0.51
C ARG A 101 1.98 -0.61 0.90
N LYS A 102 2.70 -1.59 1.44
CA LYS A 102 3.38 -1.47 2.74
C LYS A 102 4.39 -0.32 2.72
N LEU A 103 5.22 -0.24 1.69
CA LEU A 103 6.25 0.79 1.54
C LEU A 103 5.67 2.20 1.28
N THR A 104 4.43 2.34 0.82
CA THR A 104 3.81 3.66 0.65
C THR A 104 3.25 4.24 1.95
N THR A 105 2.96 3.41 2.95
CA THR A 105 2.47 3.87 4.27
C THR A 105 3.52 4.70 5.01
N LYS A 106 3.08 5.67 5.84
CA LYS A 106 3.98 6.48 6.68
C LYS A 106 4.86 5.61 7.59
N ALA A 107 4.24 4.62 8.25
CA ALA A 107 4.96 3.66 9.10
C ALA A 107 5.95 2.81 8.30
N GLY A 108 5.53 2.27 7.15
CA GLY A 108 6.40 1.46 6.29
C GLY A 108 7.58 2.25 5.74
N ARG A 109 7.39 3.51 5.34
CA ARG A 109 8.48 4.41 4.94
C ARG A 109 9.44 4.66 6.08
N ALA A 110 8.94 4.93 7.29
CA ALA A 110 9.79 5.16 8.46
C ALA A 110 10.65 3.94 8.79
N VAL A 111 10.05 2.74 8.81
CA VAL A 111 10.79 1.48 9.01
C VAL A 111 11.80 1.24 7.89
N TYR A 112 11.41 1.46 6.64
CA TYR A 112 12.31 1.24 5.49
C TYR A 112 13.48 2.23 5.48
N ALA A 113 13.28 3.48 5.92
CA ALA A 113 14.35 4.47 6.03
C ALA A 113 15.47 4.02 6.99
N LEU A 114 15.15 3.24 8.02
CA LEU A 114 16.15 2.67 8.94
C LEU A 114 17.12 1.70 8.25
N ARG A 115 16.75 1.14 7.09
CA ARG A 115 17.61 0.24 6.31
C ARG A 115 18.91 0.94 5.87
N LYS A 116 18.86 2.26 5.67
CA LYS A 116 20.04 3.09 5.39
C LYS A 116 21.14 2.87 6.42
N LYS A 117 20.77 2.90 7.71
CA LYS A 117 21.70 2.70 8.84
C LYS A 117 22.36 1.32 8.86
N ILE A 118 21.68 0.29 8.38
CA ILE A 118 22.18 -1.08 8.37
C ILE A 118 23.11 -1.31 7.17
N VAL A 119 22.72 -0.79 6.00
CA VAL A 119 23.33 -1.15 4.71
C VAL A 119 24.45 -0.20 4.31
N GLU A 120 24.34 1.10 4.59
CA GLU A 120 25.37 2.06 4.19
C GLU A 120 26.72 1.85 4.87
N PRO A 121 26.82 1.53 6.18
CA PRO A 121 28.11 1.25 6.79
C PRO A 121 28.82 0.04 6.17
N VAL A 122 28.05 -0.96 5.71
CA VAL A 122 28.60 -2.13 5.01
C VAL A 122 29.20 -1.70 3.67
N PHE A 123 28.47 -0.92 2.87
CA PHE A 123 28.98 -0.41 1.61
C PHE A 123 30.15 0.56 1.78
N GLY A 124 30.10 1.45 2.77
CA GLY A 124 31.20 2.35 3.10
C GLY A 124 32.47 1.59 3.46
N ARG A 125 32.38 0.55 4.30
CA ARG A 125 33.53 -0.31 4.62
C ARG A 125 34.07 -1.05 3.40
N ILE A 126 33.21 -1.59 2.55
CA ILE A 126 33.66 -2.32 1.35
C ILE A 126 34.36 -1.38 0.37
N LYS A 127 33.79 -0.19 0.13
CA LYS A 127 34.29 0.75 -0.88
C LYS A 127 35.49 1.57 -0.39
N GLU A 128 35.40 2.15 0.80
CA GLU A 128 36.41 3.07 1.33
C GLU A 128 37.48 2.33 2.11
N ALA A 129 37.11 1.54 3.11
CA ALA A 129 38.09 0.86 3.97
C ALA A 129 38.80 -0.32 3.28
N ARG A 130 38.18 -0.94 2.27
CA ARG A 130 38.79 -2.02 1.49
C ARG A 130 39.07 -1.67 0.03
N GLY A 131 38.86 -0.42 -0.37
CA GLY A 131 39.23 0.09 -1.69
C GLY A 131 38.44 -0.49 -2.87
N LEU A 132 37.36 -1.24 -2.65
CA LEU A 132 36.66 -1.94 -3.73
C LEU A 132 35.68 -1.03 -4.46
N ARG A 133 36.21 -0.20 -5.36
CA ARG A 133 35.42 0.74 -6.17
C ARG A 133 35.09 0.23 -7.57
N ARG A 134 35.76 -0.81 -8.04
CA ARG A 134 35.55 -1.45 -9.36
C ARG A 134 35.69 -2.97 -9.24
N PHE A 135 34.97 -3.69 -10.09
CA PHE A 135 35.14 -5.13 -10.28
C PHE A 135 36.32 -5.40 -11.23
N LEU A 136 37.04 -6.50 -11.03
CA LEU A 136 38.20 -6.85 -11.86
C LEU A 136 37.77 -7.71 -13.05
N LEU A 137 36.78 -8.57 -12.86
CA LEU A 137 36.23 -9.44 -13.90
C LEU A 137 35.05 -8.79 -14.63
N ARG A 138 34.83 -9.23 -15.87
CA ARG A 138 33.69 -8.85 -16.71
C ARG A 138 32.72 -10.01 -16.89
N GLY A 139 31.43 -9.68 -17.01
CA GLY A 139 30.34 -10.64 -17.17
C GLY A 139 29.69 -11.04 -15.84
N LEU A 140 28.36 -11.15 -15.84
CA LEU A 140 27.54 -11.27 -14.63
C LEU A 140 27.93 -12.44 -13.73
N LYS A 141 28.24 -13.61 -14.31
CA LYS A 141 28.64 -14.80 -13.56
C LYS A 141 29.93 -14.56 -12.76
N LYS A 142 30.94 -13.98 -13.40
CA LYS A 142 32.25 -13.70 -12.79
C LYS A 142 32.16 -12.59 -11.74
N VAL A 143 31.46 -11.49 -12.05
CA VAL A 143 31.23 -10.37 -11.12
C VAL A 143 30.47 -10.82 -9.86
N ARG A 144 29.49 -11.73 -9.99
CA ARG A 144 28.80 -12.32 -8.83
C ARG A 144 29.75 -13.09 -7.93
N GLY A 145 30.72 -13.83 -8.51
CA GLY A 145 31.74 -14.54 -7.75
C GLY A 145 32.65 -13.60 -6.95
N GLU A 146 33.14 -12.53 -7.59
CA GLU A 146 33.91 -11.48 -6.89
C GLU A 146 33.10 -10.88 -5.73
N TRP A 147 31.86 -10.48 -6.01
CA TRP A 147 30.98 -9.89 -5.01
C TRP A 147 30.72 -10.83 -3.83
N ALA A 148 30.52 -12.12 -4.09
CA ALA A 148 30.33 -13.13 -3.05
C ALA A 148 31.58 -13.25 -2.15
N LEU A 149 32.78 -13.29 -2.74
CA LEU A 149 34.04 -13.34 -1.98
C LEU A 149 34.21 -12.11 -1.07
N ILE A 150 33.93 -10.92 -1.62
CA ILE A 150 34.00 -9.64 -0.91
C ILE A 150 33.05 -9.63 0.30
N VAL A 151 31.80 -10.04 0.10
CA VAL A 151 30.79 -10.09 1.17
C VAL A 151 31.15 -11.16 2.19
N LEU A 152 31.65 -12.32 1.76
CA LEU A 152 32.13 -13.38 2.65
C LEU A 152 33.23 -12.86 3.57
N THR A 153 34.29 -12.25 3.02
CA THR A 153 35.37 -11.65 3.82
C THR A 153 34.85 -10.56 4.76
N HIS A 154 33.84 -9.78 4.34
CA HIS A 154 33.23 -8.76 5.21
C HIS A 154 32.54 -9.41 6.42
N ASN A 155 31.76 -10.47 6.18
CA ASN A 155 31.05 -11.19 7.22
C ASN A 155 32.01 -11.91 8.18
N LEU A 156 33.06 -12.57 7.66
CA LEU A 156 34.08 -13.24 8.47
C LEU A 156 34.81 -12.25 9.39
N LEU A 157 35.26 -11.11 8.86
CA LEU A 157 35.89 -10.07 9.68
C LEU A 157 34.94 -9.49 10.73
N LYS A 158 33.63 -9.43 10.43
CA LYS A 158 32.62 -8.97 11.40
C LYS A 158 32.47 -9.97 12.56
N ILE A 159 32.46 -11.27 12.27
CA ILE A 159 32.39 -12.34 13.28
C ILE A 159 33.67 -12.33 14.14
N TYR A 160 34.84 -12.33 13.51
CA TYR A 160 36.13 -12.31 14.21
C TYR A 160 36.25 -11.10 15.17
N ARG A 161 35.88 -9.90 14.72
CA ARG A 161 35.88 -8.70 15.57
C ARG A 161 34.85 -8.74 16.69
N ALA A 162 33.74 -9.45 16.51
CA ALA A 162 32.75 -9.62 17.56
C ALA A 162 33.28 -10.51 18.69
N GLN A 163 34.12 -11.50 18.39
CA GLN A 163 34.77 -12.38 19.37
C GLN A 163 35.86 -11.67 20.18
N LEU A 164 36.45 -10.61 19.66
CA LEU A 164 37.54 -9.86 20.31
C LEU A 164 37.08 -8.72 21.23
N ARG A 165 35.77 -8.48 21.34
CA ARG A 165 35.25 -7.44 22.26
C ARG A 165 35.09 -8.03 23.66
N PRO A 166 35.74 -7.46 24.70
CA PRO A 166 35.41 -7.82 26.08
C PRO A 166 33.95 -7.44 26.36
N ALA A 167 33.30 -8.24 27.22
CA ALA A 167 31.89 -8.11 27.59
C ALA A 167 31.59 -6.76 28.27
#